data_AF-A0A133U9G6-F1
#
_entry.id   AF-A0A133U9G6-F1
#
_cell.length_a   1.000
_cell.length_b   1.000
_cell.length_c   1.000
_cell.angle_alpha   90.00
_cell.angle_beta   90.00
_cell.angle_gamma   90.00
#
_symmetry.space_group_name_H-M   'P 1'
#
loop_
_entity.id
_entity.type
_entity.pdbx_description
1 polymer ?
#
loop_
_entity_poly.entity_id
_entity_poly.type
_entity_poly.pdbx_seq_one_letter_code
_entity_poly.pdbx_strand_id
1 'polypeptide(L)' 'MRKQKCDRCGERTLSLTMSYFNTEMICPECDKKEKEHPEFEEARKKEEEAVKQGNYNFEGGRDSL' A
#
# COMPACT_ATOMS: atom_id res chain seq x y z
N MET A 1 5.81 -19.67 -4.26
CA MET A 1 6.62 -18.67 -5.01
C MET A 1 6.55 -17.36 -4.26
N ARG A 2 7.70 -16.75 -3.90
CA ARG A 2 7.74 -15.42 -3.29
C ARG A 2 7.48 -14.39 -4.40
N LYS A 3 6.51 -13.50 -4.21
CA LYS A 3 6.24 -12.41 -5.16
C LYS A 3 7.42 -11.43 -5.10
N GLN A 4 8.16 -11.33 -6.20
CA GLN A 4 9.32 -10.44 -6.33
C GLN A 4 9.08 -9.37 -7.39
N LYS A 5 7.81 -9.09 -7.72
CA LYS A 5 7.44 -8.09 -8.72
C LYS A 5 6.48 -7.09 -8.10
N CYS A 6 6.75 -5.82 -8.34
CA CYS A 6 5.86 -4.71 -8.00
C CYS A 6 4.57 -4.82 -8.83
N ASP A 7 3.41 -4.67 -8.18
CA ASP A 7 2.12 -4.66 -8.88
C ASP A 7 1.94 -3.42 -9.76
N ARG A 8 2.52 -2.29 -9.36
CA ARG A 8 2.32 -1.01 -10.03
C ARG A 8 3.22 -0.81 -11.24
N CYS A 9 4.53 -1.04 -11.08
CA CYS A 9 5.49 -0.83 -12.17
C CYS A 9 5.96 -2.12 -12.83
N GLY A 10 5.62 -3.30 -12.29
CA GLY A 10 6.05 -4.59 -12.84
C GLY A 10 7.51 -4.96 -12.58
N GLU A 11 8.31 -4.03 -12.02
CA GLU A 11 9.73 -4.22 -11.78
C GLU A 11 10.00 -5.30 -10.75
N ARG A 12 11.12 -6.01 -10.94
CA ARG A 12 11.58 -6.99 -9.96
C ARG A 12 12.21 -6.28 -8.76
N THR A 13 11.79 -6.65 -7.56
CA THR A 13 12.32 -6.13 -6.30
C THR A 13 12.46 -7.26 -5.30
N LEU A 14 13.36 -7.10 -4.33
CA LEU A 14 13.58 -8.04 -3.24
C LEU A 14 12.60 -7.84 -2.08
N SER A 15 12.03 -6.64 -1.99
CA SER A 15 11.11 -6.23 -0.94
C SER A 15 9.91 -5.53 -1.56
N LEU A 16 8.73 -5.85 -1.04
CA LEU A 16 7.47 -5.21 -1.38
C LEU A 16 6.82 -4.71 -0.09
N THR A 17 6.14 -3.57 -0.19
CA THR A 17 5.28 -3.03 0.86
C THR A 17 3.87 -2.88 0.32
N MET A 18 2.87 -2.86 1.20
CA MET A 18 1.52 -2.48 0.79
C MET A 18 1.49 -0.98 0.51
N SER A 19 0.76 -0.56 -0.52
CA SER A 19 0.45 0.84 -0.79
C SER A 19 -0.35 1.47 0.35
N TYR A 20 -0.15 2.76 0.60
CA TYR A 20 -1.00 3.51 1.53
C TYR A 20 -2.36 3.90 0.93
N PHE A 21 -2.50 3.83 -0.40
CA PHE A 21 -3.70 4.25 -1.12
C PHE A 21 -4.60 3.07 -1.51
N ASN A 22 -4.07 1.85 -1.58
CA ASN A 22 -4.79 0.66 -2.01
C ASN A 22 -4.11 -0.63 -1.51
N THR A 23 -4.54 -1.79 -2.00
CA THR A 23 -4.01 -3.11 -1.60
C THR A 23 -2.92 -3.65 -2.54
N GLU A 24 -2.26 -2.80 -3.32
CA GLU A 24 -1.17 -3.23 -4.21
C GLU A 24 0.13 -3.44 -3.44
N MET A 25 0.85 -4.51 -3.77
CA MET A 25 2.20 -4.73 -3.27
C MET A 25 3.19 -4.00 -4.17
N ILE A 26 3.77 -2.91 -3.65
CA ILE A 26 4.61 -1.99 -4.40
C ILE A 26 6.08 -2.08 -3.98
N CYS A 27 6.99 -1.70 -4.88
CA CYS A 27 8.42 -1.62 -4.57
C CYS A 27 8.76 -0.34 -3.78
N PRO A 28 9.93 -0.27 -3.12
CA PRO A 28 10.36 0.92 -2.38
C PRO A 28 10.40 2.20 -3.22
N GLU A 29 10.64 2.10 -4.52
CA GLU A 29 10.63 3.25 -5.43
C GLU A 29 9.22 3.78 -5.68
N CYS A 30 8.21 2.92 -5.74
CA CYS A 30 6.81 3.35 -5.82
C CYS A 30 6.32 3.92 -4.48
N ASP A 31 6.76 3.34 -3.36
CA ASP A 31 6.47 3.87 -2.01
C ASP A 31 7.05 5.28 -1.81
N LYS A 32 8.26 5.56 -2.31
CA LYS A 32 8.81 6.94 -2.30
C LYS A 32 7.93 7.92 -3.08
N LYS A 33 7.45 7.51 -4.26
CA LYS A 33 6.53 8.35 -5.07
C LYS A 33 5.20 8.57 -4.36
N GLU A 34 4.70 7.57 -3.64
CA GLU A 34 3.54 7.73 -2.78
C GLU A 34 3.82 8.77 -1.69
N LYS A 35 4.97 8.69 -1.01
CA LYS A 35 5.38 9.64 0.05
C LYS A 35 5.52 11.09 -0.42
N GLU A 36 5.85 11.30 -1.69
CA GLU A 36 5.91 12.63 -2.30
C GLU A 36 4.53 13.16 -2.73
N HIS A 37 3.48 12.32 -2.72
CA HIS A 37 2.15 12.74 -3.10
C HIS A 37 1.55 13.66 -2.04
N PRO A 38 0.88 14.77 -2.41
CA PRO A 38 0.30 15.71 -1.44
C PRO A 38 -0.76 15.06 -0.54
N GLU A 39 -1.44 14.00 -1.01
CA GLU A 39 -2.46 13.27 -0.26
C GLU A 39 -1.88 12.13 0.61
N PHE A 40 -0.57 11.91 0.58
CA PHE A 40 0.08 10.84 1.33
C PHE A 40 -0.16 10.91 2.83
N GLU A 41 -0.04 12.12 3.39
CA GLU A 41 -0.24 12.33 4.82
C GLU A 41 -1.68 12.00 5.26
N GLU A 42 -2.66 12.25 4.38
CA GLU A 42 -4.06 11.88 4.65
C GLU A 42 -4.26 10.36 4.55
N ALA A 43 -3.72 9.73 3.51
CA ALA A 43 -3.78 8.28 3.32
C ALA A 43 -3.09 7.53 4.48
N ARG A 44 -1.91 7.98 4.89
CA ARG A 44 -1.18 7.42 6.04
C ARG A 44 -1.99 7.54 7.33
N LYS A 45 -2.64 8.67 7.59
CA LYS A 45 -3.49 8.83 8.79
C LYS A 45 -4.68 7.89 8.78
N LYS A 46 -5.35 7.72 7.62
CA LYS A 46 -6.47 6.79 7.49
C LYS A 46 -6.04 5.34 7.71
N GLU A 47 -4.89 4.95 7.15
CA GLU A 47 -4.30 3.63 7.37
C GLU A 47 -3.92 3.42 8.83
N GLU A 48 -3.26 4.40 9.46
CA GLU A 48 -2.89 4.34 10.87
C GLU A 48 -4.11 4.27 11.81
N GLU A 49 -5.19 5.01 11.49
CA GLU A 49 -6.47 4.93 12.20
C GLU A 49 -7.13 3.56 12.04
N ALA A 50 -7.10 2.97 10.84
CA ALA A 50 -7.61 1.63 10.59
C ALA A 50 -6.83 0.57 11.40
N VAL A 51 -5.51 0.64 11.38
CA VAL A 51 -4.62 -0.23 12.16
C VAL A 51 -4.87 -0.08 13.66
N LYS A 52 -5.03 1.16 14.16
CA LYS A 52 -5.36 1.43 15.57
C LYS A 52 -6.72 0.89 15.98
N GLN A 53 -7.69 0.84 15.05
CA GLN A 53 -9.00 0.23 15.28
C GLN A 53 -8.96 -1.30 15.20
N GLY A 54 -7.78 -1.91 15.08
CA GLY A 54 -7.60 -3.36 14.97
C GLY A 54 -7.92 -3.90 13.58
N ASN A 55 -8.11 -3.03 12.59
CA ASN A 55 -8.34 -3.39 11.20
C ASN A 55 -7.02 -3.34 10.41
N TYR A 56 -6.27 -4.44 10.48
CA TYR A 56 -5.02 -4.63 9.73
C TYR A 56 -5.25 -4.98 8.25
N ASN A 57 -6.50 -5.16 7.83
CA ASN A 57 -6.91 -5.38 6.45
C ASN A 57 -7.84 -4.23 6.03
N PHE A 58 -7.30 -3.01 5.94
CA PHE A 58 -8.01 -1.93 5.25
C PHE A 58 -8.05 -2.24 3.76
N GLU A 59 -8.92 -3.18 3.38
CA GLU A 59 -9.39 -3.36 2.03
C GLU A 59 -10.10 -2.05 1.68
N GLY A 60 -9.44 -1.18 0.92
CA GLY A 60 -10.08 -0.04 0.30
C GLY A 60 -11.42 -0.52 -0.28
N GLY A 61 -12.52 0.00 0.26
CA GLY A 61 -13.81 -0.69 0.28
C GLY A 61 -14.18 -1.33 -1.05
N ARG A 62 -14.13 -2.67 -1.08
CA ARG A 62 -15.08 -3.51 -1.80
C ARG A 62 -15.19 -4.82 -1.04
N ASP A 63 -15.97 -4.73 0.02
CA ASP A 63 -16.73 -5.81 0.60
C ASP A 63 -17.19 -6.80 -0.50
N SER A 64 -16.86 -8.06 -0.28
CA SER A 64 -17.81 -9.18 -0.34
C SER A 64 -18.69 -9.28 -1.60
N LEU A 65 -18.25 -10.06 -2.60
CA LEU A 65 -19.10 -10.87 -3.49
C LEU A 65 -18.29 -11.95 -4.22
#